data_AF-A0A5J4WZS5-F1
#
_entry.id   AF-A0A5J4WZS5-F1
#
_cell.length_a   1.000
_cell.length_b   1.000
_cell.length_c   1.000
_cell.angle_alpha   90.00
_cell.angle_beta   90.00
_cell.angle_gamma   90.00
#
_symmetry.space_group_name_H-M   'P 1'
#
loop_
_entity.id
_entity.type
_entity.pdbx_description
1 polymer ?
#
loop_
_entity_poly.entity_id
_entity_poly.type
_entity_poly.pdbx_seq_one_letter_code
_entity_poly.pdbx_strand_id
1 'polypeptide(L)'
;FQQDDTSDAFYIIIDGSILVTKRLKEGFVRLSPGDGFGQLGILKKLPRAATCTADGDTELVKVDAADYEKLFETKHERELQERVTFLSDIAVLRHMAPDELRLMAEVMVEQEFPPNKVVVREGDDANAMYFVLDGKASVVMTIPYKKIPRFVEITQIGPYDFFGELGLLNTAPRSASVIAHVPLTCLVLSKIDFGRFIAGTTLQAIKEFSRRYTPRAEITRLFCEKQKWAEYKKTLVADIVSHKQKLRTV
;
A
#
# COMPACT_ATOMS: atom_id res chain seq x y z
N PHE A 1 0.67 -35.46 15.19
CA PHE A 1 2.13 -35.39 15.39
C PHE A 1 2.41 -34.73 16.73
N GLN A 2 3.62 -34.91 17.27
CA GLN A 2 4.06 -34.29 18.52
C GLN A 2 4.91 -33.05 18.25
N GLN A 3 4.96 -32.16 19.24
CA GLN A 3 5.92 -31.06 19.23
C GLN A 3 7.35 -31.61 19.16
N ASP A 4 8.21 -30.92 18.41
CA ASP A 4 9.61 -31.24 18.12
C ASP A 4 9.84 -32.40 17.13
N ASP A 5 8.78 -33.04 16.63
CA ASP A 5 8.87 -33.99 15.52
C ASP A 5 9.38 -33.29 14.23
N THR A 6 9.87 -34.09 13.27
CA THR A 6 10.18 -33.59 11.93
C THR A 6 8.92 -33.11 11.22
N SER A 7 9.09 -32.05 10.42
CA SER A 7 7.98 -31.44 9.67
C SER A 7 7.92 -32.00 8.26
N ASP A 8 7.16 -33.08 8.10
CA ASP A 8 7.11 -33.93 6.90
C ASP A 8 5.82 -33.79 6.09
N ALA A 9 4.79 -33.13 6.62
CA ALA A 9 3.49 -32.99 5.97
C ALA A 9 2.63 -31.85 6.53
N PHE A 10 1.74 -31.34 5.70
CA PHE A 10 0.65 -30.44 6.03
C PHE A 10 -0.66 -31.23 6.02
N TYR A 11 -1.62 -30.84 6.86
CA TYR A 11 -2.90 -31.54 7.00
C TYR A 11 -4.08 -30.57 6.92
N ILE A 12 -5.17 -30.97 6.27
CA ILE A 12 -6.46 -30.27 6.27
C ILE A 12 -7.50 -31.16 6.92
N ILE A 13 -8.33 -30.61 7.81
CA ILE A 13 -9.41 -31.34 8.47
C ILE A 13 -10.62 -31.41 7.54
N ILE A 14 -11.07 -32.62 7.20
CA ILE A 14 -12.28 -32.86 6.40
C ILE A 14 -13.48 -33.11 7.30
N ASP A 15 -13.30 -33.89 8.36
CA ASP A 15 -14.30 -34.19 9.37
C ASP A 15 -13.63 -34.43 10.74
N GLY A 16 -14.37 -34.22 11.83
CA GLY A 16 -13.84 -34.33 13.20
C GLY A 16 -13.13 -33.06 13.69
N SER A 17 -12.23 -33.19 14.66
CA SER A 17 -11.54 -32.03 15.26
C SER A 17 -10.12 -32.36 15.77
N ILE A 18 -9.25 -31.35 15.77
CA ILE A 18 -7.86 -31.47 16.23
C ILE A 18 -7.62 -30.54 17.41
N LEU A 19 -7.03 -31.08 18.48
CA LEU A 19 -6.53 -30.30 19.61
C LEU A 19 -5.06 -29.98 19.42
N VAL A 20 -4.73 -28.68 19.47
CA VAL A 20 -3.37 -28.16 19.41
C VAL A 20 -2.93 -27.75 20.81
N THR A 21 -1.83 -28.34 21.27
CA THR A 21 -1.24 -28.08 22.59
C THR A 21 0.25 -27.78 22.45
N LYS A 22 0.81 -26.98 23.36
CA LYS A 22 2.24 -26.66 23.37
C LYS A 22 2.82 -26.98 24.74
N ARG A 23 4.00 -27.62 24.77
CA ARG A 23 4.71 -27.92 26.02
C ARG A 23 4.94 -26.60 26.77
N LEU A 24 4.70 -26.60 28.09
CA LEU A 24 4.85 -25.46 29.00
C LEU A 24 3.84 -24.32 28.84
N LYS A 25 2.76 -24.50 28.06
CA LYS A 25 1.64 -23.56 27.99
C LYS A 25 0.34 -24.29 28.34
N GLU A 26 -0.38 -23.80 29.34
CA GLU A 26 -1.70 -24.32 29.68
C GLU A 26 -2.74 -23.94 28.61
N GLY A 27 -3.68 -24.85 28.36
CA GLY A 27 -4.76 -24.70 27.39
C GLY A 27 -4.51 -25.38 26.05
N PHE A 28 -5.58 -25.46 25.25
CA PHE A 28 -5.56 -25.99 23.89
C PHE A 28 -6.30 -25.05 22.94
N VAL A 29 -5.98 -25.15 21.66
CA VAL A 29 -6.81 -24.61 20.57
C VAL A 29 -7.45 -25.79 19.86
N ARG A 30 -8.77 -25.75 19.67
CA ARG A 30 -9.49 -26.76 18.88
C ARG A 30 -9.67 -26.24 17.45
N LEU A 31 -9.22 -27.03 16.48
CA LEU A 31 -9.40 -26.79 15.06
C LEU A 31 -10.56 -27.65 14.53
N SER A 32 -11.27 -27.13 13.54
CA SER A 32 -12.52 -27.69 13.00
C SER A 32 -12.39 -27.99 11.50
N PRO A 33 -13.37 -28.68 10.88
CA PRO A 33 -13.33 -28.95 9.44
C PRO A 33 -13.12 -27.68 8.61
N GLY A 34 -12.21 -27.74 7.63
CA GLY A 34 -11.73 -26.62 6.83
C GLY A 34 -10.42 -26.00 7.32
N ASP A 35 -10.03 -26.22 8.58
CA ASP A 35 -8.76 -25.73 9.10
C ASP A 35 -7.57 -26.56 8.59
N GLY A 36 -6.47 -25.88 8.30
CA GLY A 36 -5.18 -26.47 7.92
C GLY A 36 -4.13 -26.31 9.01
N PHE A 37 -3.32 -27.35 9.26
CA PHE A 37 -2.28 -27.32 10.30
C PHE A 37 -0.99 -28.06 9.91
N GLY A 38 0.10 -27.71 10.58
CA GLY A 38 1.43 -28.32 10.40
C GLY A 38 2.33 -27.65 9.36
N GLN A 39 1.85 -26.66 8.60
CA GLN A 39 2.59 -25.96 7.55
C GLN A 39 3.81 -25.17 8.03
N LEU A 40 3.77 -24.65 9.26
CA LEU A 40 4.80 -23.73 9.76
C LEU A 40 6.19 -24.37 9.84
N GLY A 41 6.24 -25.64 10.22
CA GLY A 41 7.50 -26.37 10.29
C GLY A 41 8.10 -26.71 8.93
N ILE A 42 7.26 -26.88 7.90
CA ILE A 42 7.71 -27.04 6.51
C ILE A 42 8.29 -25.71 6.01
N LEU A 43 7.48 -24.64 6.05
CA LEU A 43 7.85 -23.32 5.54
C LEU A 43 9.13 -22.75 6.15
N LYS A 44 9.31 -22.94 7.47
CA LYS A 44 10.48 -22.41 8.19
C LYS A 44 11.63 -23.42 8.31
N LYS A 45 11.46 -24.64 7.79
CA LYS A 45 12.38 -25.76 8.01
C LYS A 45 12.70 -25.99 9.49
N LEU A 46 11.65 -25.95 10.32
CA LEU A 46 11.70 -26.12 11.77
C LEU A 46 10.98 -27.41 12.20
N PRO A 47 11.33 -27.98 13.36
CA PRO A 47 10.52 -29.02 14.00
C PRO A 47 9.08 -28.56 14.28
N ARG A 48 8.16 -29.51 14.52
CA ARG A 48 6.76 -29.21 14.83
C ARG A 48 6.67 -28.29 16.05
N ALA A 49 6.02 -27.13 15.89
CA ALA A 49 5.97 -26.10 16.94
C ALA A 49 4.99 -26.41 18.10
N ALA A 50 4.12 -27.40 17.92
CA ALA A 50 3.07 -27.81 18.83
C ALA A 50 2.72 -29.28 18.60
N THR A 51 2.10 -29.92 19.58
CA THR A 51 1.47 -31.23 19.44
C THR A 51 0.06 -31.05 18.90
N CYS A 52 -0.29 -31.83 17.87
CA CYS A 52 -1.65 -31.91 17.33
C CYS A 52 -2.19 -33.32 17.53
N THR A 53 -3.31 -33.43 18.23
CA THR A 53 -3.95 -34.68 18.61
C THR A 53 -5.39 -34.71 18.11
N ALA A 54 -5.84 -35.86 17.58
CA ALA A 54 -7.24 -36.03 17.20
C ALA A 54 -8.14 -36.03 18.44
N ASP A 55 -9.30 -35.39 18.32
CA ASP A 55 -10.31 -35.26 19.36
C ASP A 55 -11.59 -35.93 18.88
N GLY A 56 -11.59 -37.25 19.02
CA GLY A 56 -12.54 -38.16 18.40
C GLY A 56 -12.10 -38.65 17.01
N ASP A 57 -13.00 -39.35 16.34
CA ASP A 57 -12.81 -39.80 14.96
C ASP A 57 -12.62 -38.57 14.06
N THR A 58 -11.54 -38.54 13.29
CA THR A 58 -11.13 -37.38 12.48
C THR A 58 -10.60 -37.84 11.14
N GLU A 59 -11.11 -37.24 10.06
CA GLU A 59 -10.66 -37.47 8.70
C GLU A 59 -9.80 -36.29 8.23
N LEU A 60 -8.62 -36.60 7.70
CA LEU A 60 -7.63 -35.60 7.28
C LEU A 60 -7.18 -35.86 5.84
N VAL A 61 -7.01 -34.78 5.07
CA VAL A 61 -6.17 -34.80 3.87
C VAL A 61 -4.74 -34.50 4.29
N LYS A 62 -3.81 -35.40 3.96
CA LYS A 62 -2.37 -35.21 4.14
C LYS A 62 -1.74 -34.75 2.83
N VAL A 63 -0.97 -33.67 2.87
CA VAL A 63 -0.11 -33.21 1.78
C VAL A 63 1.33 -33.35 2.25
N ASP A 64 2.13 -34.17 1.58
CA ASP A 64 3.53 -34.36 1.95
C ASP A 64 4.34 -33.06 1.77
N ALA A 65 5.40 -32.89 2.58
CA ALA A 65 6.19 -31.67 2.60
C ALA A 65 6.74 -31.31 1.22
N ALA A 66 7.22 -32.28 0.45
CA ALA A 66 7.74 -32.04 -0.90
C ALA A 66 6.68 -31.51 -1.86
N ASP A 67 5.43 -31.96 -1.74
CA ASP A 67 4.34 -31.48 -2.59
C ASP A 67 3.80 -30.14 -2.10
N TYR A 68 3.76 -29.93 -0.77
CA TYR A 68 3.43 -28.64 -0.18
C TYR A 68 4.45 -27.56 -0.56
N GLU A 69 5.76 -27.88 -0.51
CA GLU A 69 6.84 -26.99 -0.92
C GLU A 69 6.71 -26.60 -2.39
N LYS A 70 6.50 -27.57 -3.30
CA LYS A 70 6.26 -27.28 -4.73
C LYS A 70 5.04 -26.37 -4.96
N LEU A 71 3.93 -26.65 -4.27
CA LEU A 71 2.71 -25.85 -4.40
C LEU A 71 2.92 -24.41 -3.88
N PHE A 72 3.60 -24.28 -2.75
CA PHE A 72 3.92 -22.98 -2.15
C PHE A 72 4.88 -22.19 -3.03
N GLU A 73 5.95 -22.80 -3.53
CA GLU A 73 6.89 -22.21 -4.47
C GLU A 73 6.17 -21.75 -5.73
N THR A 74 5.30 -22.57 -6.32
CA THR A 74 4.57 -22.22 -7.54
C THR A 74 3.63 -21.02 -7.34
N LYS A 75 2.89 -20.98 -6.22
CA LYS A 75 1.99 -19.85 -5.93
C LYS A 75 2.77 -18.57 -5.65
N HIS A 76 3.80 -18.65 -4.82
CA HIS A 76 4.63 -17.50 -4.47
C HIS A 76 5.35 -16.94 -5.70
N GLU A 77 5.90 -17.81 -6.54
CA GLU A 77 6.54 -17.44 -7.79
C GLU A 77 5.56 -16.72 -8.73
N ARG A 78 4.31 -17.18 -8.80
CA ARG A 78 3.28 -16.52 -9.60
C ARG A 78 2.94 -15.12 -9.07
N GLU A 79 2.73 -14.97 -7.76
CA GLU A 79 2.44 -13.67 -7.14
C GLU A 79 3.61 -12.69 -7.31
N LEU A 80 4.85 -13.18 -7.16
CA LEU A 80 6.04 -12.38 -7.41
C LEU A 80 6.13 -11.97 -8.88
N GLN A 81 5.86 -12.89 -9.80
CA GLN A 81 5.89 -12.60 -11.24
C GLN A 81 4.83 -11.55 -11.62
N GLU A 82 3.63 -11.61 -11.03
CA GLU A 82 2.59 -10.60 -11.20
C GLU A 82 3.06 -9.22 -10.72
N ARG A 83 3.73 -9.15 -9.56
CA ARG A 83 4.33 -7.89 -9.05
C ARG A 83 5.42 -7.37 -9.98
N VAL A 84 6.30 -8.23 -10.48
CA VAL A 84 7.36 -7.86 -11.42
C VAL A 84 6.77 -7.30 -12.71
N THR A 85 5.75 -7.96 -13.27
CA THR A 85 5.04 -7.48 -14.45
C THR A 85 4.41 -6.11 -14.20
N PHE A 86 3.66 -5.95 -13.10
CA PHE A 86 3.08 -4.67 -12.72
C PHE A 86 4.14 -3.56 -12.59
N LEU A 87 5.23 -3.81 -11.87
CA LEU A 87 6.30 -2.82 -11.68
C LEU A 87 7.01 -2.47 -13.00
N SER A 88 7.11 -3.42 -13.92
CA SER A 88 7.76 -3.20 -15.22
C SER A 88 7.00 -2.21 -16.11
N ASP A 89 5.68 -2.12 -15.94
CA ASP A 89 4.81 -1.18 -16.67
C ASP A 89 4.91 0.25 -16.13
N ILE A 90 5.49 0.45 -14.94
CA ILE A 90 5.65 1.78 -14.36
C ILE A 90 6.77 2.51 -15.09
N ALA A 91 6.44 3.65 -15.71
CA ALA A 91 7.31 4.36 -16.65
C ALA A 91 8.71 4.70 -16.10
N VAL A 92 8.84 4.98 -14.80
CA VAL A 92 10.13 5.30 -14.17
C VAL A 92 10.98 4.06 -13.86
N LEU A 93 10.37 2.87 -13.87
CA LEU A 93 11.01 1.58 -13.54
C LEU A 93 11.39 0.76 -14.78
N ARG A 94 10.90 1.12 -15.97
CA ARG A 94 11.11 0.41 -17.26
C ARG A 94 12.57 0.13 -17.64
N HIS A 95 13.52 0.83 -17.02
CA HIS A 95 14.95 0.71 -17.30
C HIS A 95 15.68 -0.24 -16.33
N MET A 96 15.01 -0.73 -15.29
CA MET A 96 15.58 -1.73 -14.39
C MET A 96 15.68 -3.09 -15.09
N ALA A 97 16.77 -3.79 -14.83
CA ALA A 97 16.94 -5.14 -15.32
C ALA A 97 15.89 -6.07 -14.66
N PRO A 98 15.41 -7.12 -15.36
CA PRO A 98 14.40 -8.03 -14.80
C PRO A 98 14.80 -8.63 -13.44
N ASP A 99 16.06 -9.03 -13.27
CA ASP A 99 16.56 -9.59 -12.01
C ASP A 99 16.59 -8.56 -10.87
N GLU A 100 16.93 -7.30 -11.17
CA GLU A 100 16.92 -6.21 -10.19
C GLU A 100 15.48 -5.88 -9.77
N LEU A 101 14.56 -5.82 -10.74
CA LEU A 101 13.15 -5.58 -10.50
C LEU A 101 12.51 -6.69 -9.67
N ARG A 102 12.90 -7.95 -9.92
CA ARG A 102 12.50 -9.11 -9.13
C ARG A 102 12.97 -9.02 -7.69
N LEU A 103 14.26 -8.74 -7.46
CA LEU A 103 14.81 -8.57 -6.12
C LEU A 103 14.14 -7.40 -5.37
N MET A 104 13.80 -6.33 -6.09
CA MET A 104 13.04 -5.22 -5.50
C MET A 104 11.62 -5.66 -5.13
N ALA A 105 10.92 -6.36 -6.01
CA ALA A 105 9.56 -6.85 -5.78
C ALA A 105 9.47 -7.82 -4.58
N GLU A 106 10.51 -8.64 -4.35
CA GLU A 106 10.60 -9.57 -3.22
C GLU A 106 10.65 -8.85 -1.86
N VAL A 107 11.29 -7.68 -1.77
CA VAL A 107 11.39 -6.93 -0.51
C VAL A 107 10.22 -5.98 -0.26
N MET A 108 9.40 -5.72 -1.28
CA MET A 108 8.26 -4.83 -1.17
C MET A 108 7.11 -5.47 -0.41
N VAL A 109 6.49 -4.66 0.46
CA VAL A 109 5.34 -5.09 1.27
C VAL A 109 4.08 -4.50 0.67
N GLU A 110 3.07 -5.34 0.50
CA GLU A 110 1.74 -4.90 0.10
C GLU A 110 0.98 -4.36 1.30
N GLN A 111 0.38 -3.18 1.16
CA GLN A 111 -0.41 -2.54 2.20
C GLN A 111 -1.74 -2.06 1.63
N GLU A 112 -2.80 -2.35 2.38
CA GLU A 112 -4.16 -1.91 2.08
C GLU A 112 -4.57 -0.76 2.98
N PHE A 113 -5.26 0.21 2.40
CA PHE A 113 -5.78 1.39 3.09
C PHE A 113 -7.28 1.51 2.85
N PRO A 114 -8.11 1.63 3.90
CA PRO A 114 -9.55 1.84 3.72
C PRO A 114 -9.83 3.26 3.19
N PRO A 115 -11.04 3.49 2.65
CA PRO A 115 -11.49 4.83 2.25
C PRO A 115 -11.29 5.88 3.34
N ASN A 116 -10.95 7.10 2.92
CA ASN A 116 -10.65 8.28 3.75
C ASN A 116 -9.42 8.15 4.66
N LYS A 117 -8.62 7.08 4.52
CA LYS A 117 -7.38 6.93 5.26
C LYS A 117 -6.31 7.88 4.70
N VAL A 118 -5.66 8.61 5.61
CA VAL A 118 -4.40 9.31 5.31
C VAL A 118 -3.28 8.27 5.25
N VAL A 119 -2.74 8.05 4.05
CA VAL A 119 -1.67 7.08 3.77
C VAL A 119 -0.32 7.65 4.18
N VAL A 120 -0.04 8.89 3.75
CA VAL A 120 1.08 9.70 4.25
C VAL A 120 0.57 11.09 4.56
N ARG A 121 1.15 11.75 5.56
CA ARG A 121 0.80 13.11 5.97
C ARG A 121 1.92 14.07 5.63
N GLU A 122 1.56 15.22 5.11
CA GLU A 122 2.48 16.33 4.88
C GLU A 122 3.22 16.70 6.18
N GLY A 123 4.54 16.90 6.08
CA GLY A 123 5.40 17.25 7.20
C GLY A 123 5.94 16.06 8.00
N ASP A 124 5.40 14.85 7.82
CA ASP A 124 5.96 13.64 8.43
C ASP A 124 7.30 13.26 7.79
N ASP A 125 8.11 12.45 8.48
CA ASP A 125 9.34 11.92 7.92
C ASP A 125 9.07 11.01 6.71
N ALA A 126 9.90 11.17 5.67
CA ALA A 126 9.86 10.30 4.52
C ALA A 126 10.62 8.99 4.80
N ASN A 127 9.86 7.90 4.98
CA ASN A 127 10.37 6.59 5.37
C ASN A 127 10.12 5.48 4.33
N ALA A 128 9.37 5.76 3.27
CA ALA A 128 9.01 4.80 2.23
C ALA A 128 8.48 5.49 0.96
N MET A 129 8.50 4.78 -0.16
CA MET A 129 7.84 5.11 -1.42
C MET A 129 6.74 4.08 -1.71
N TYR A 130 5.70 4.49 -2.41
CA TYR A 130 4.49 3.69 -2.63
C TYR A 130 4.19 3.63 -4.12
N PHE A 131 3.79 2.46 -4.60
CA PHE A 131 3.31 2.21 -5.95
C PHE A 131 1.88 1.71 -5.86
N VAL A 132 0.95 2.37 -6.53
CA VAL A 132 -0.49 2.08 -6.41
C VAL A 132 -0.83 0.89 -7.29
N LEU A 133 -1.20 -0.23 -6.66
CA LEU A 133 -1.66 -1.44 -7.34
C LEU A 133 -3.11 -1.29 -7.80
N ASP A 134 -3.97 -0.89 -6.87
CA ASP A 134 -5.41 -0.74 -7.08
C ASP A 134 -5.99 0.40 -6.24
N GLY A 135 -7.12 0.94 -6.68
CA GLY A 135 -7.86 1.98 -5.99
C GLY A 135 -7.52 3.40 -6.47
N LYS A 136 -7.85 4.39 -5.63
CA LYS A 136 -7.71 5.81 -5.98
C LYS A 136 -7.46 6.67 -4.75
N ALA A 137 -6.54 7.62 -4.86
CA ALA A 137 -6.21 8.56 -3.80
C ALA A 137 -6.04 9.99 -4.33
N SER A 138 -6.14 10.97 -3.42
CA SER A 138 -5.80 12.38 -3.69
C SER A 138 -4.52 12.78 -3.02
N VAL A 139 -3.70 13.54 -3.75
CA VAL A 139 -2.56 14.27 -3.21
C VAL A 139 -3.03 15.65 -2.79
N VAL A 140 -2.93 15.93 -1.49
CA VAL A 140 -3.46 17.15 -0.87
C VAL A 140 -2.33 17.92 -0.20
N MET A 141 -2.22 19.21 -0.49
CA MET A 141 -1.24 20.09 0.12
C MET A 141 -1.89 21.20 0.92
N THR A 142 -1.26 21.51 2.04
CA THR A 142 -1.62 22.65 2.89
C THR A 142 -0.97 23.91 2.35
N ILE A 143 -1.77 24.93 2.08
CA ILE A 143 -1.29 26.24 1.63
C ILE A 143 -1.67 27.35 2.62
N PRO A 144 -0.81 28.36 2.80
CA PRO A 144 -1.16 29.53 3.60
C PRO A 144 -2.24 30.34 2.88
N TYR A 145 -3.29 30.74 3.61
CA TYR A 145 -4.35 31.59 3.06
C TYR A 145 -5.00 32.45 4.14
N LYS A 146 -4.87 33.78 4.03
CA LYS A 146 -5.36 34.72 5.06
C LYS A 146 -4.91 34.26 6.46
N LYS A 147 -5.83 34.09 7.41
CA LYS A 147 -5.55 33.64 8.79
C LYS A 147 -5.64 32.12 9.00
N ILE A 148 -6.17 31.36 8.04
CA ILE A 148 -6.48 29.94 8.21
C ILE A 148 -5.96 29.16 7.00
N PRO A 149 -5.06 28.17 7.18
CA PRO A 149 -4.54 27.39 6.07
C PRO A 149 -5.66 26.66 5.33
N ARG A 150 -5.44 26.40 4.04
CA ARG A 150 -6.36 25.65 3.19
C ARG A 150 -5.72 24.38 2.70
N PHE A 151 -6.51 23.32 2.63
CA PHE A 151 -6.14 22.06 2.02
C PHE A 151 -6.58 22.09 0.56
N VAL A 152 -5.63 21.90 -0.36
CA VAL A 152 -5.87 21.93 -1.80
C VAL A 152 -5.48 20.59 -2.37
N GLU A 153 -6.43 19.93 -3.03
CA GLU A 153 -6.14 18.76 -3.86
C GLU A 153 -5.36 19.21 -5.10
N ILE A 154 -4.17 18.63 -5.27
CA ILE A 154 -3.25 18.96 -6.37
C ILE A 154 -3.52 18.05 -7.57
N THR A 155 -3.66 16.76 -7.28
CA THR A 155 -3.91 15.73 -8.28
C THR A 155 -4.54 14.51 -7.63
N GLN A 156 -5.06 13.62 -8.47
CA GLN A 156 -5.46 12.27 -8.10
C GLN A 156 -4.45 11.28 -8.65
N ILE A 157 -4.31 10.16 -7.97
CA ILE A 157 -3.43 9.04 -8.35
C ILE A 157 -4.22 7.73 -8.29
N GLY A 158 -3.86 6.79 -9.15
CA GLY A 158 -4.48 5.47 -9.29
C GLY A 158 -3.47 4.42 -9.74
N PRO A 159 -3.92 3.27 -10.27
CA PRO A 159 -3.04 2.17 -10.67
C PRO A 159 -1.89 2.64 -11.57
N TYR A 160 -0.70 2.10 -11.35
CA TYR A 160 0.56 2.45 -12.02
C TYR A 160 1.16 3.82 -11.67
N ASP A 161 0.47 4.65 -10.88
CA ASP A 161 1.07 5.84 -10.27
C ASP A 161 1.91 5.46 -9.04
N PHE A 162 2.81 6.35 -8.65
CA PHE A 162 3.61 6.23 -7.44
C PHE A 162 3.64 7.55 -6.66
N PHE A 163 3.99 7.47 -5.38
CA PHE A 163 4.13 8.66 -4.54
C PHE A 163 5.10 8.45 -3.38
N GLY A 164 5.52 9.55 -2.77
CA GLY A 164 6.36 9.55 -1.56
C GLY A 164 7.87 9.56 -1.84
N GLU A 165 8.26 9.51 -3.11
CA GLU A 165 9.62 9.67 -3.61
C GLU A 165 10.26 11.00 -3.24
N LEU A 166 9.51 12.11 -3.27
CA LEU A 166 10.08 13.45 -3.11
C LEU A 166 10.82 13.66 -1.78
N GLY A 167 10.24 13.15 -0.70
CA GLY A 167 10.87 13.25 0.62
C GLY A 167 12.11 12.35 0.73
N LEU A 168 12.13 11.22 0.02
CA LEU A 168 13.31 10.34 -0.03
C LEU A 168 14.43 10.97 -0.87
N LEU A 169 14.11 11.47 -2.06
CA LEU A 169 15.05 12.11 -2.99
C LEU A 169 15.76 13.32 -2.37
N ASN A 170 15.00 14.15 -1.66
CA ASN A 170 15.49 15.41 -1.11
C ASN A 170 15.95 15.28 0.35
N THR A 171 15.85 14.09 0.94
CA THR A 171 16.06 13.87 2.39
C THR A 171 15.28 14.90 3.21
N ALA A 172 13.99 15.03 2.91
CA ALA A 172 13.10 16.04 3.46
C ALA A 172 11.79 15.40 3.95
N PRO A 173 11.01 16.11 4.80
CA PRO A 173 9.67 15.68 5.15
C PRO A 173 8.74 15.53 3.94
N ARG A 174 7.63 14.80 4.11
CA ARG A 174 6.60 14.64 3.09
C ARG A 174 6.09 16.00 2.60
N SER A 175 6.14 16.22 1.29
CA SER A 175 5.75 17.49 0.66
C SER A 175 4.23 17.73 0.60
N ALA A 176 3.45 16.65 0.66
CA ALA A 176 2.00 16.63 0.61
C ALA A 176 1.47 15.40 1.37
N SER A 177 0.18 15.43 1.69
CA SER A 177 -0.56 14.28 2.20
C SER A 177 -1.14 13.47 1.05
N VAL A 178 -1.32 12.17 1.25
CA VAL A 178 -2.06 11.29 0.32
C VAL A 178 -3.21 10.66 1.07
N ILE A 179 -4.42 10.77 0.53
CA ILE A 179 -5.66 10.33 1.16
C ILE A 179 -6.39 9.38 0.22
N ALA A 180 -6.66 8.16 0.67
CA ALA A 180 -7.44 7.18 -0.09
C ALA A 180 -8.91 7.63 -0.21
N HIS A 181 -9.50 7.52 -1.40
CA HIS A 181 -10.94 7.79 -1.61
C HIS A 181 -11.79 6.53 -1.57
N VAL A 182 -11.23 5.46 -2.13
CA VAL A 182 -11.75 4.10 -2.17
C VAL A 182 -10.72 3.18 -1.51
N PRO A 183 -11.00 1.88 -1.28
CA PRO A 183 -9.95 0.97 -0.85
C PRO A 183 -8.73 1.10 -1.78
N LEU A 184 -7.55 1.30 -1.21
CA LEU A 184 -6.31 1.56 -1.94
C LEU A 184 -5.30 0.50 -1.55
N THR A 185 -4.74 -0.18 -2.53
CA THR A 185 -3.68 -1.17 -2.32
C THR A 185 -2.38 -0.64 -2.92
N CYS A 186 -1.28 -0.70 -2.16
CA CYS A 186 0.02 -0.23 -2.60
C CYS A 186 1.12 -1.26 -2.32
N LEU A 187 2.08 -1.37 -3.24
CA LEU A 187 3.39 -1.92 -2.92
C LEU A 187 4.26 -0.83 -2.29
N VAL A 188 4.88 -1.16 -1.16
CA VAL A 188 5.67 -0.22 -0.35
C VAL A 188 7.14 -0.61 -0.39
N LEU A 189 7.98 0.33 -0.82
CA LEU A 189 9.44 0.23 -0.80
C LEU A 189 9.98 1.09 0.35
N SER A 190 10.70 0.48 1.30
CA SER A 190 11.24 1.21 2.45
C SER A 190 12.30 2.24 2.04
N LYS A 191 12.61 3.22 2.89
CA LYS A 191 13.72 4.18 2.65
C LYS A 191 15.07 3.47 2.44
N ILE A 192 15.30 2.38 3.16
CA ILE A 192 16.55 1.61 3.06
C ILE A 192 16.61 0.92 1.69
N ASP A 193 15.52 0.25 1.30
CA ASP A 193 15.45 -0.46 0.02
C ASP A 193 15.39 0.51 -1.16
N PHE A 194 14.80 1.69 -0.99
CA PHE A 194 14.87 2.78 -1.97
C PHE A 194 16.33 3.15 -2.26
N GLY A 195 17.16 3.33 -1.22
CA GLY A 195 18.58 3.61 -1.40
C GLY A 195 19.36 2.46 -2.05
N ARG A 196 18.87 1.23 -1.93
CA ARG A 196 19.48 0.03 -2.51
C ARG A 196 19.14 -0.16 -3.99
N PHE A 197 17.86 -0.01 -4.35
CA PHE A 197 17.34 -0.35 -5.68
C PHE A 197 17.15 0.87 -6.59
N ILE A 198 16.90 2.05 -6.04
CA ILE A 198 16.64 3.25 -6.84
C ILE A 198 17.95 4.01 -7.04
N ALA A 199 18.72 3.57 -8.04
CA ALA A 199 20.01 4.13 -8.43
C ALA A 199 20.08 4.48 -9.92
N GLY A 200 21.18 5.11 -10.33
CA GLY A 200 21.53 5.33 -11.75
C GLY A 200 20.40 5.95 -12.59
N THR A 201 20.04 5.24 -13.66
CA THR A 201 19.02 5.65 -14.64
C THR A 201 17.62 5.70 -14.04
N THR A 202 17.25 4.77 -13.16
CA THR A 202 15.96 4.76 -12.45
C THR A 202 15.82 6.00 -11.56
N LEU A 203 16.87 6.31 -10.79
CA LEU A 203 16.89 7.53 -9.97
C LEU A 203 16.75 8.79 -10.82
N GLN A 204 17.42 8.83 -11.98
CA GLN A 204 17.30 9.95 -12.92
C GLN A 204 15.86 10.05 -13.48
N ALA A 205 15.25 8.94 -13.89
CA ALA A 205 13.89 8.91 -14.40
C ALA A 205 12.87 9.43 -13.36
N ILE A 206 13.01 9.02 -12.09
CA ILE A 206 12.17 9.52 -11.00
C ILE A 206 12.38 11.03 -10.77
N LYS A 207 13.64 11.51 -10.81
CA LYS A 207 13.93 12.95 -10.69
C LYS A 207 13.30 13.74 -11.84
N GLU A 208 13.42 13.26 -13.07
CA GLU A 208 12.82 13.89 -14.25
C GLU A 208 11.30 13.90 -14.19
N PHE A 209 10.69 12.78 -13.78
CA PHE A 209 9.25 12.70 -13.51
C PHE A 209 8.82 13.77 -12.50
N SER A 210 9.55 13.88 -11.39
CA SER A 210 9.27 14.78 -10.26
C SER A 210 9.35 16.26 -10.62
N ARG A 211 10.11 16.64 -11.66
CA ARG A 211 10.20 18.03 -12.14
C ARG A 211 8.89 18.57 -12.69
N ARG A 212 7.93 17.70 -13.02
CA ARG A 212 6.62 18.11 -13.53
C ARG A 212 5.67 18.60 -12.44
N TYR A 213 5.99 18.37 -11.17
CA TYR A 213 5.13 18.81 -10.07
C TYR A 213 5.14 20.32 -9.92
N THR A 214 3.94 20.89 -9.74
CA THR A 214 3.77 22.31 -9.51
C THR A 214 4.30 22.68 -8.11
N PRO A 215 5.22 23.65 -7.99
CA PRO A 215 5.70 24.10 -6.69
C PRO A 215 4.59 24.70 -5.82
N ARG A 216 4.72 24.55 -4.49
CA ARG A 216 3.76 25.08 -3.51
C ARG A 216 3.45 26.57 -3.68
N ALA A 217 4.46 27.38 -4.02
CA ALA A 217 4.31 28.81 -4.23
C ALA A 217 3.33 29.10 -5.39
N GLU A 218 3.45 28.34 -6.49
CA GLU A 218 2.58 28.50 -7.66
C GLU A 218 1.17 27.99 -7.38
N ILE A 219 1.03 26.84 -6.70
CA ILE A 219 -0.28 26.33 -6.24
C ILE A 219 -0.99 27.39 -5.36
N THR A 220 -0.24 27.99 -4.43
CA THR A 220 -0.77 29.03 -3.52
C THR A 220 -1.22 30.27 -4.30
N ARG A 221 -0.41 30.70 -5.29
CA ARG A 221 -0.73 31.84 -6.16
C ARG A 221 -2.03 31.58 -6.95
N LEU A 222 -2.09 30.47 -7.68
CA LEU A 222 -3.25 30.09 -8.50
C LEU A 222 -4.51 29.96 -7.63
N PHE A 223 -4.40 29.38 -6.44
CA PHE A 223 -5.51 29.32 -5.49
C PHE A 223 -5.98 30.73 -5.09
N CYS A 224 -5.06 31.62 -4.72
CA CYS A 224 -5.40 32.99 -4.34
C CYS A 224 -6.08 33.77 -5.48
N GLU A 225 -5.57 33.66 -6.71
CA GLU A 225 -6.16 34.30 -7.90
C GLU A 225 -7.58 33.78 -8.16
N LYS A 226 -7.79 32.46 -8.08
CA LYS A 226 -9.12 31.85 -8.21
C LYS A 226 -10.10 32.36 -7.16
N GLN A 227 -9.67 32.53 -5.90
CA GLN A 227 -10.51 33.07 -4.83
C GLN A 227 -10.86 34.55 -5.06
N LYS A 228 -9.89 35.38 -5.47
CA LYS A 228 -10.15 36.80 -5.81
C LYS A 228 -11.19 36.91 -6.93
N TRP A 229 -11.07 36.07 -7.95
CA TRP A 229 -12.01 36.06 -9.06
C TRP A 229 -13.42 35.61 -8.64
N ALA A 230 -13.51 34.60 -7.78
CA ALA A 230 -14.80 34.15 -7.23
C ALA A 230 -15.48 35.25 -6.39
N GLU A 231 -14.71 35.98 -5.59
CA GLU A 231 -15.19 37.11 -4.77
C GLU A 231 -15.67 38.26 -5.66
N TYR A 232 -14.88 38.66 -6.67
CA TYR A 232 -15.27 39.68 -7.65
C TYR A 232 -16.58 39.32 -8.36
N LYS A 233 -16.70 38.07 -8.87
CA LYS A 233 -17.93 37.60 -9.52
C LYS A 233 -19.14 37.68 -8.59
N LYS A 234 -18.98 37.28 -7.33
CA LYS A 234 -20.07 37.30 -6.36
C LYS A 234 -20.56 38.73 -6.11
N THR A 235 -19.64 39.68 -5.94
CA THR A 235 -19.97 41.10 -5.77
C THR A 235 -20.65 41.66 -7.00
N LEU A 236 -20.09 41.45 -8.20
CA LEU A 236 -20.66 41.94 -9.45
C LEU A 236 -22.08 41.41 -9.69
N VAL A 237 -22.31 40.11 -9.45
CA VAL A 237 -23.64 39.50 -9.59
C VAL A 237 -24.61 40.10 -8.56
N ALA A 238 -24.18 40.30 -7.31
CA ALA A 238 -25.02 40.90 -6.28
C ALA A 238 -25.42 42.35 -6.65
N ASP A 239 -24.49 43.14 -7.17
CA ASP A 239 -24.75 44.51 -7.62
C ASP A 239 -25.76 44.55 -8.78
N ILE A 240 -25.59 43.68 -9.78
CA ILE A 240 -26.51 43.56 -10.92
C ILE A 240 -27.92 43.15 -10.45
N VAL A 241 -28.02 42.17 -9.53
CA VAL A 241 -29.31 41.71 -8.99
C VAL A 241 -30.00 42.82 -8.21
N SER A 242 -29.27 43.53 -7.34
CA SER A 242 -29.79 44.67 -6.56
C SER A 242 -30.30 45.78 -7.47
N HIS A 243 -29.54 46.12 -8.52
CA HIS A 243 -29.94 47.13 -9.49
C HIS A 243 -31.23 46.73 -10.25
N LYS A 244 -31.34 45.47 -10.70
CA LYS A 244 -32.55 44.96 -11.35
C LYS A 244 -33.76 44.93 -10.43
N GLN A 245 -33.59 44.63 -9.14
CA GLN A 245 -34.69 44.65 -8.18
C GLN A 245 -35.24 46.06 -7.98
N LYS A 246 -34.36 47.06 -7.85
CA LYS A 246 -34.76 48.47 -7.73
C LYS A 246 -35.57 48.95 -8.93
N LEU A 247 -35.19 48.55 -10.14
CA LEU A 247 -35.91 48.88 -11.38
C LEU A 247 -37.28 48.20 -11.52
N ARG A 248 -37.59 47.15 -10.75
CA ARG A 248 -38.90 46.46 -10.77
C ARG A 248 -39.90 47.01 -9.74
N THR A 249 -39.43 47.78 -8.77
CA THR A 249 -40.24 48.38 -7.70
C THR A 249 -40.65 49.84 -7.99
N VAL A 250 -40.29 50.35 -9.18
CA VAL A 250 -40.69 51.67 -9.72
C VAL A 250 -41.61 51.41 -10.91
#